data_AF-A0A1Y2F3L5-F1
#
_entry.id   AF-A0A1Y2F3L5-F1
#
_cell.length_a   1.000
_cell.length_b   1.000
_cell.length_c   1.000
_cell.angle_alpha   90.00
_cell.angle_beta   90.00
_cell.angle_gamma   90.00
#
_symmetry.space_group_name_H-M   'P 1'
#
loop_
_entity.id
_entity.type
_entity.pdbx_description
1 polymer ?
#
loop_
_entity_poly.entity_id
_entity_poly.type
_entity_poly.pdbx_seq_one_letter_code
_entity_poly.pdbx_strand_id
1 'polypeptide(L)'
;EDVSLMQEKDGVTNLLLKCTHDQETVLVRVYGDSTETIISRTRELENFVALYLQGYAPEVLNRFENGLVYRYVPGQVLNAKTVRDERYAHATASLLGEWHRVMPHSERNAFWPTLKQWVELVPEGDSHSTRRLTEQLAVLQQEAEQASNELVFSHNDLLPANIIVQSDGTEKVAFIDYEYACTHDPHFDIANHFLEYAGMDCDWETLPSEAHQRHFVAAYLESFHQRAPDDAAIHATMAKVNTYKRVSHFYWGVWALVQASISKIDFDYAAYAQRRL
;
A
#
# COMPACT_ATOMS: atom_id res chain seq x y z
N GLU A 1 -33.02 7.76 -16.81
CA GLU A 1 -32.94 8.50 -15.53
C GLU A 1 -31.58 9.16 -15.41
N ASP A 2 -31.42 10.09 -14.47
CA ASP A 2 -30.20 10.88 -14.33
C ASP A 2 -29.13 10.09 -13.57
N VAL A 3 -27.94 9.98 -14.16
CA VAL A 3 -26.75 9.42 -13.49
C VAL A 3 -26.26 10.44 -12.46
N SER A 4 -26.09 10.03 -11.21
CA SER A 4 -25.43 10.88 -10.22
C SER A 4 -23.91 10.68 -10.29
N LEU A 5 -23.18 11.79 -10.27
CA LEU A 5 -21.71 11.82 -10.31
C LEU A 5 -21.20 12.52 -9.05
N MET A 6 -20.34 11.84 -8.30
CA MET A 6 -19.66 12.39 -7.13
C MET A 6 -18.16 12.09 -7.23
N GLN A 7 -17.31 13.10 -7.05
CA GLN A 7 -15.87 12.90 -6.92
C GLN A 7 -15.57 12.42 -5.49
N GLU A 8 -14.98 11.23 -5.36
CA GLU A 8 -14.75 10.56 -4.07
C GLU A 8 -13.37 10.89 -3.46
N LYS A 9 -12.36 11.11 -4.31
CA LYS A 9 -11.00 11.43 -3.85
C LYS A 9 -10.33 12.45 -4.77
N ASP A 10 -9.63 13.41 -4.16
CA ASP A 10 -8.48 14.08 -4.75
C ASP A 10 -7.26 13.17 -4.56
N GLY A 11 -7.22 12.06 -5.29
CA GLY A 11 -6.08 11.15 -5.23
C GLY A 11 -4.84 11.83 -5.79
N VAL A 12 -3.69 11.60 -5.16
CA VAL A 12 -2.41 12.17 -5.60
C VAL A 12 -1.94 11.57 -6.95
N THR A 13 -2.55 10.48 -7.40
CA THR A 13 -2.18 9.77 -8.64
C THR A 13 -3.35 9.53 -9.59
N ASN A 14 -4.60 9.69 -9.13
CA ASN A 14 -5.79 9.28 -9.88
C ASN A 14 -7.00 10.16 -9.54
N LEU A 15 -7.83 10.49 -10.55
CA LEU A 15 -9.19 11.03 -10.35
C LEU A 15 -10.16 9.87 -10.17
N LEU A 16 -10.96 9.89 -9.11
CA LEU A 16 -11.95 8.86 -8.81
C LEU A 16 -13.37 9.44 -8.77
N LEU A 17 -14.19 9.03 -9.73
CA LEU A 17 -15.60 9.39 -9.82
C LEU A 17 -16.47 8.19 -9.41
N LYS A 18 -17.44 8.43 -8.54
CA LYS A 18 -18.51 7.50 -8.24
C LYS A 18 -19.74 7.84 -9.06
N CYS A 19 -20.19 6.84 -9.81
CA CYS A 19 -21.35 6.94 -10.67
C CYS A 19 -22.42 6.00 -10.12
N THR A 20 -23.60 6.55 -9.79
CA THR A 20 -24.76 5.74 -9.38
C THR A 20 -25.87 5.90 -10.41
N HIS A 21 -26.40 4.76 -10.87
CA HIS A 21 -27.61 4.68 -11.68
C HIS A 21 -28.47 3.55 -11.10
N ASP A 22 -29.71 3.87 -10.74
CA ASP A 22 -30.61 2.97 -10.01
C ASP A 22 -29.99 2.44 -8.70
N GLN A 23 -29.89 1.11 -8.56
CA GLN A 23 -29.27 0.44 -7.42
C GLN A 23 -27.81 0.06 -7.67
N GLU A 24 -27.27 0.42 -8.84
CA GLU A 24 -25.92 0.07 -9.26
C GLU A 24 -24.97 1.25 -9.04
N THR A 25 -23.86 1.00 -8.37
CA THR A 25 -22.81 2.00 -8.15
C THR A 25 -21.48 1.46 -8.65
N VAL A 26 -20.82 2.27 -9.48
CA VAL A 26 -19.50 1.98 -10.06
C VAL A 26 -18.53 3.10 -9.76
N LEU A 27 -17.26 2.77 -9.77
CA LEU A 27 -16.16 3.72 -9.72
C LEU A 27 -15.52 3.83 -11.09
N VAL A 28 -15.33 5.06 -11.55
CA VAL A 28 -14.55 5.40 -12.73
C VAL A 28 -13.25 6.03 -12.25
N ARG A 29 -12.15 5.29 -12.43
CA ARG A 29 -10.80 5.76 -12.15
C ARG A 29 -10.19 6.26 -13.44
N VAL A 30 -9.75 7.52 -13.44
CA VAL A 30 -8.97 8.12 -14.53
C VAL A 30 -7.55 8.32 -14.02
N TYR A 31 -6.57 7.80 -14.75
CA TYR A 31 -5.16 7.89 -14.39
C TYR A 31 -4.70 9.35 -14.47
N GLY A 32 -3.92 9.80 -13.48
CA GLY A 32 -3.31 11.13 -13.49
C GLY A 32 -2.21 11.26 -14.54
N ASP A 33 -1.97 12.47 -15.02
CA ASP A 33 -0.92 12.75 -16.00
C ASP A 33 0.46 12.28 -15.48
N SER A 34 1.25 11.63 -16.36
CA SER A 34 2.65 11.23 -16.11
C SER A 34 2.87 10.18 -15.01
N THR A 35 1.81 9.64 -14.43
CA THR A 35 1.87 8.62 -13.37
C THR A 35 2.35 7.26 -13.87
N GLU A 36 2.26 7.00 -15.18
CA GLU A 36 2.83 5.83 -15.85
C GLU A 36 4.34 5.70 -15.70
N THR A 37 5.02 6.79 -15.33
CA THR A 37 6.47 6.81 -15.05
C THR A 37 6.83 5.95 -13.83
N ILE A 38 5.93 5.88 -12.85
CA ILE A 38 6.14 5.17 -11.58
C ILE A 38 5.24 3.92 -11.49
N ILE A 39 4.08 3.96 -12.15
CA ILE A 39 3.03 2.95 -12.02
C ILE A 39 2.80 2.25 -13.36
N SER A 40 2.99 0.92 -13.38
CA SER A 40 2.64 0.10 -14.55
C SER A 40 1.14 -0.18 -14.58
N ARG A 41 0.41 0.43 -15.52
CA ARG A 41 -1.04 0.24 -15.70
C ARG A 41 -1.42 -1.18 -16.14
N THR A 42 -0.53 -1.86 -16.85
CA THR A 42 -0.70 -3.28 -17.17
C THR A 42 -0.64 -4.12 -15.89
N ARG A 43 0.36 -3.88 -15.03
CA ARG A 43 0.51 -4.60 -13.76
C ARG A 43 -0.66 -4.30 -12.82
N GLU A 44 -1.12 -3.06 -12.74
CA GLU A 44 -2.31 -2.68 -11.96
C GLU A 44 -3.53 -3.50 -12.38
N LEU A 45 -3.79 -3.62 -13.68
CA LEU A 45 -4.90 -4.43 -14.19
C LEU A 45 -4.72 -5.93 -13.89
N GLU A 46 -3.52 -6.47 -14.09
CA GLU A 46 -3.19 -7.87 -13.78
C GLU A 46 -3.42 -8.18 -12.30
N ASN A 47 -2.95 -7.30 -11.41
CA ASN A 47 -3.19 -7.39 -9.97
C ASN A 47 -4.69 -7.40 -9.66
N PHE A 48 -5.44 -6.46 -10.24
CA PHE A 48 -6.89 -6.33 -10.03
C PHE A 48 -7.63 -7.62 -10.42
N VAL A 49 -7.32 -8.17 -11.59
CA VAL A 49 -7.94 -9.40 -12.09
C VAL A 49 -7.55 -10.60 -11.23
N ALA A 50 -6.27 -10.73 -10.87
CA ALA A 50 -5.81 -11.82 -9.99
C ALA A 50 -6.52 -11.81 -8.64
N LEU A 51 -6.69 -10.62 -8.05
CA LEU A 51 -7.39 -10.43 -6.79
C LEU A 51 -8.89 -10.69 -6.91
N TYR A 52 -9.53 -10.25 -7.99
CA TYR A 52 -10.95 -10.51 -8.25
C TYR A 52 -11.23 -12.01 -8.34
N LEU A 53 -10.36 -12.77 -9.04
CA LEU A 53 -10.50 -14.22 -9.16
C LEU A 53 -10.37 -14.97 -7.83
N GLN A 54 -9.74 -14.35 -6.82
CA GLN A 54 -9.63 -14.88 -5.46
C GLN A 54 -10.64 -14.26 -4.48
N GLY A 55 -11.50 -13.33 -4.94
CA GLY A 55 -12.52 -12.68 -4.12
C GLY A 55 -12.03 -11.50 -3.27
N TYR A 56 -10.83 -10.96 -3.54
CA TYR A 56 -10.21 -9.87 -2.78
C TYR A 56 -10.32 -8.49 -3.43
N ALA A 57 -10.82 -8.40 -4.66
CA ALA A 57 -11.04 -7.15 -5.37
C ALA A 57 -12.45 -7.12 -5.99
N PRO A 58 -13.02 -5.91 -6.21
CA PRO A 58 -14.26 -5.79 -6.97
C PRO A 58 -14.10 -6.24 -8.43
N GLU A 59 -15.20 -6.44 -9.13
CA GLU A 59 -15.17 -6.74 -10.56
C GLU A 59 -14.75 -5.50 -11.37
N VAL A 60 -13.78 -5.67 -12.27
CA VAL A 60 -13.47 -4.68 -13.31
C VAL A 60 -14.47 -4.85 -14.45
N LEU A 61 -15.30 -3.82 -14.65
CA LEU A 61 -16.38 -3.82 -15.64
C LEU A 61 -15.89 -3.38 -17.02
N ASN A 62 -14.94 -2.46 -17.06
CA ASN A 62 -14.38 -1.97 -18.32
C ASN A 62 -12.99 -1.36 -18.13
N ARG A 63 -12.22 -1.31 -19.22
CA ARG A 63 -10.96 -0.60 -19.32
C ARG A 63 -10.98 0.31 -20.54
N PHE A 64 -10.51 1.53 -20.35
CA PHE A 64 -10.28 2.49 -21.43
C PHE A 64 -8.83 2.96 -21.39
N GLU A 65 -8.42 3.76 -22.37
CA GLU A 65 -7.02 4.11 -22.61
C GLU A 65 -6.33 4.72 -21.37
N ASN A 66 -7.04 5.61 -20.67
CA ASN A 66 -6.55 6.31 -19.48
C ASN A 66 -7.31 5.95 -18.20
N GLY A 67 -7.85 4.74 -18.08
CA GLY A 67 -8.52 4.35 -16.83
C GLY A 67 -9.33 3.06 -16.82
N LEU A 68 -10.05 2.88 -15.71
CA LEU A 68 -10.81 1.67 -15.38
C LEU A 68 -12.20 2.03 -14.87
N VAL A 69 -13.16 1.15 -15.13
CA VAL A 69 -14.47 1.14 -14.48
C VAL A 69 -14.60 -0.15 -13.69
N TYR A 70 -14.91 -0.06 -12.40
CA TYR A 70 -15.04 -1.23 -11.52
C TYR A 70 -16.15 -1.05 -10.48
N ARG A 71 -16.61 -2.16 -9.89
CA ARG A 71 -17.67 -2.15 -8.89
C ARG A 71 -17.26 -1.33 -7.65
N TYR A 72 -18.20 -0.56 -7.11
CA TYR A 72 -18.00 0.12 -5.84
C TYR A 72 -18.02 -0.88 -4.67
N VAL A 73 -17.07 -0.73 -3.76
CA VAL A 73 -17.04 -1.49 -2.50
C VAL A 73 -17.74 -0.64 -1.43
N PRO A 74 -18.94 -1.04 -0.95
CA PRO A 74 -19.65 -0.28 0.06
C PRO A 74 -18.95 -0.38 1.40
N GLY A 75 -18.91 0.74 2.13
CA GLY A 75 -18.37 0.78 3.48
C GLY A 75 -17.81 2.13 3.87
N GLN A 76 -17.16 2.14 5.03
CA GLN A 76 -16.49 3.32 5.56
C GLN A 76 -14.97 3.15 5.44
N VAL A 77 -14.33 4.10 4.77
CA VAL A 77 -12.87 4.17 4.66
C VAL A 77 -12.26 4.54 6.01
N LEU A 78 -11.20 3.85 6.41
CA LEU A 78 -10.47 4.20 7.64
C LEU A 78 -9.67 5.50 7.46
N ASN A 79 -9.40 6.16 8.59
CA ASN A 79 -8.56 7.35 8.67
C ASN A 79 -7.57 7.21 9.83
N ALA A 80 -6.69 8.20 9.99
CA ALA A 80 -5.64 8.20 11.03
C ALA A 80 -6.16 8.02 12.47
N LYS A 81 -7.44 8.32 12.73
CA LYS A 81 -8.09 8.07 14.03
C LYS A 81 -8.68 6.67 14.10
N THR A 82 -9.48 6.28 13.11
CA THR A 82 -10.23 5.02 13.16
C THR A 82 -9.34 3.79 12.97
N VAL A 83 -8.22 3.90 12.26
CA VAL A 83 -7.26 2.79 12.09
C VAL A 83 -6.70 2.27 13.42
N ARG A 84 -6.79 3.06 14.49
CA ARG A 84 -6.31 2.74 15.84
C ARG A 84 -7.29 1.90 16.65
N ASP A 85 -8.54 1.76 16.20
CA ASP A 85 -9.50 0.90 16.88
C ASP A 85 -8.99 -0.55 16.80
N GLU A 86 -8.82 -1.20 17.96
CA GLU A 86 -8.27 -2.55 18.05
C GLU A 86 -9.06 -3.56 17.19
N ARG A 87 -10.37 -3.36 17.03
CA ARG A 87 -11.21 -4.23 16.19
C ARG A 87 -10.81 -4.13 14.72
N TYR A 88 -10.61 -2.91 14.22
CA TYR A 88 -10.22 -2.68 12.82
C TYR A 88 -8.76 -3.04 12.58
N ALA A 89 -7.87 -2.80 13.57
CA ALA A 89 -6.49 -3.25 13.52
C ALA A 89 -6.39 -4.78 13.46
N HIS A 90 -7.18 -5.49 14.28
CA HIS A 90 -7.28 -6.94 14.25
C HIS A 90 -7.82 -7.44 12.91
N ALA A 91 -8.94 -6.89 12.42
CA ALA A 91 -9.53 -7.27 11.14
C ALA A 91 -8.56 -7.04 9.96
N THR A 92 -7.82 -5.92 9.98
CA THR A 92 -6.78 -5.59 8.99
C THR A 92 -5.64 -6.60 9.03
N ALA A 93 -5.10 -6.89 10.22
CA ALA A 93 -4.02 -7.86 10.38
C ALA A 93 -4.44 -9.26 9.93
N SER A 94 -5.64 -9.68 10.31
CA SER A 94 -6.20 -10.98 9.96
C SER A 94 -6.42 -11.12 8.44
N LEU A 95 -6.97 -10.09 7.78
CA LEU A 95 -7.12 -10.09 6.32
C LEU A 95 -5.76 -10.08 5.62
N LEU A 96 -4.80 -9.29 6.11
CA LEU A 96 -3.45 -9.26 5.52
C LEU A 96 -2.74 -10.61 5.64
N GLY A 97 -2.87 -11.30 6.78
CA GLY A 97 -2.35 -12.65 6.97
C GLY A 97 -3.01 -13.67 6.06
N GLU A 98 -4.32 -13.55 5.83
CA GLU A 98 -5.04 -14.41 4.90
C GLU A 98 -4.58 -14.15 3.46
N TRP A 99 -4.56 -12.88 3.04
CA TRP A 99 -4.12 -12.41 1.73
C TRP A 99 -2.72 -12.94 1.40
N HIS A 100 -1.74 -12.71 2.27
CA HIS A 100 -0.36 -13.16 2.07
C HIS A 100 -0.24 -14.69 1.96
N ARG A 101 -1.12 -15.44 2.61
CA ARG A 101 -1.12 -16.91 2.60
C ARG A 101 -1.73 -17.48 1.31
N VAL A 102 -2.80 -16.86 0.78
CA VAL A 102 -3.61 -17.46 -0.29
C VAL A 102 -3.30 -16.91 -1.68
N MET A 103 -2.79 -15.69 -1.77
CA MET A 103 -2.57 -15.06 -3.07
C MET A 103 -1.38 -15.69 -3.81
N PRO A 104 -1.56 -16.09 -5.08
CA PRO A 104 -0.45 -16.55 -5.91
C PRO A 104 0.62 -15.46 -6.06
N HIS A 105 1.89 -15.83 -5.94
CA HIS A 105 3.02 -14.92 -6.07
C HIS A 105 4.16 -15.55 -6.88
N SER A 106 5.07 -14.72 -7.37
CA SER A 106 6.25 -15.16 -8.10
C SER A 106 7.34 -15.66 -7.15
N GLU A 107 8.28 -16.46 -7.65
CA GLU A 107 9.55 -16.72 -6.94
C GLU A 107 10.51 -15.52 -7.01
N ARG A 108 10.17 -14.48 -7.79
CA ARG A 108 11.00 -13.29 -7.98
C ARG A 108 10.41 -12.08 -7.26
N ASN A 109 11.25 -11.43 -6.48
CA ASN A 109 10.94 -10.13 -5.88
C ASN A 109 10.85 -9.05 -6.97
N ALA A 110 9.69 -8.40 -7.08
CA ALA A 110 9.44 -7.32 -8.04
C ALA A 110 9.61 -5.91 -7.44
N PHE A 111 9.75 -5.81 -6.12
CA PHE A 111 9.88 -4.57 -5.38
C PHE A 111 11.24 -3.90 -5.62
N TRP A 112 12.35 -4.60 -5.40
CA TRP A 112 13.69 -4.01 -5.52
C TRP A 112 14.01 -3.49 -6.93
N PRO A 113 13.70 -4.22 -8.02
CA PRO A 113 13.88 -3.69 -9.38
C PRO A 113 13.04 -2.43 -9.64
N THR A 114 11.80 -2.39 -9.14
CA THR A 114 10.92 -1.21 -9.28
C THR A 114 11.51 -0.02 -8.53
N LEU A 115 11.94 -0.20 -7.27
CA LEU A 115 12.53 0.86 -6.47
C LEU A 115 13.85 1.36 -7.07
N LYS A 116 14.65 0.48 -7.66
CA LYS A 116 15.86 0.87 -8.40
C LYS A 116 15.53 1.77 -9.60
N GLN A 117 14.52 1.40 -10.39
CA GLN A 117 14.06 2.24 -11.50
C GLN A 117 13.62 3.62 -11.00
N TRP A 118 12.94 3.70 -9.86
CA TRP A 118 12.54 4.99 -9.30
C TRP A 118 13.74 5.84 -8.87
N VAL A 119 14.77 5.25 -8.27
CA VAL A 119 16.02 5.96 -7.95
C VAL A 119 16.68 6.52 -9.20
N GLU A 120 16.65 5.79 -10.32
CA GLU A 120 17.17 6.24 -11.62
C GLU A 120 16.32 7.35 -12.25
N LEU A 121 15.04 7.47 -11.87
CA LEU A 121 14.13 8.53 -12.33
C LEU A 121 14.18 9.81 -11.49
N VAL A 122 14.82 9.79 -10.31
CA VAL A 122 15.01 11.01 -9.51
C VAL A 122 15.83 11.99 -10.34
N PRO A 123 15.32 13.21 -10.62
CA PRO A 123 16.03 14.16 -11.46
C PRO A 123 17.43 14.43 -10.92
N GLU A 124 18.41 14.47 -11.82
CA GLU A 124 19.78 14.84 -11.48
C GLU A 124 19.79 16.29 -10.96
N GLY A 125 19.82 16.45 -9.63
CA GLY A 125 20.15 17.73 -9.02
C GLY A 125 21.67 17.96 -9.15
N ASP A 126 22.42 17.25 -8.32
CA ASP A 126 23.86 17.04 -8.44
C ASP A 126 24.11 15.52 -8.44
N SER A 127 24.99 15.03 -9.32
CA SER A 127 25.43 13.63 -9.45
C SER A 127 25.69 12.90 -8.11
N HIS A 128 26.07 13.65 -7.08
CA HIS A 128 26.28 13.15 -5.71
C HIS A 128 25.00 12.63 -5.03
N SER A 129 23.83 13.18 -5.36
CA SER A 129 22.53 12.82 -4.77
C SER A 129 22.01 11.45 -5.25
N THR A 130 21.97 11.21 -6.56
CA THR A 130 21.56 9.91 -7.15
C THR A 130 22.51 8.79 -6.73
N ARG A 131 23.81 9.06 -6.67
CA ARG A 131 24.80 8.11 -6.17
C ARG A 131 24.52 7.70 -4.72
N ARG A 132 24.25 8.68 -3.84
CA ARG A 132 23.91 8.41 -2.44
C ARG A 132 22.64 7.56 -2.31
N LEU A 133 21.60 7.85 -3.08
CA LEU A 133 20.37 7.05 -3.07
C LEU A 133 20.63 5.62 -3.55
N THR A 134 21.47 5.44 -4.58
CA THR A 134 21.85 4.12 -5.09
C THR A 134 22.62 3.31 -4.04
N GLU A 135 23.57 3.94 -3.35
CA GLU A 135 24.34 3.32 -2.27
C GLU A 135 23.44 2.96 -1.08
N GLN A 136 22.52 3.85 -0.70
CA GLN A 136 21.53 3.59 0.36
C GLN A 136 20.59 2.44 0.00
N LEU A 137 20.08 2.39 -1.24
CA LEU A 137 19.25 1.29 -1.72
C LEU A 137 19.97 -0.05 -1.60
N ALA A 138 21.24 -0.13 -2.01
CA ALA A 138 22.02 -1.36 -1.93
C ALA A 138 22.20 -1.84 -0.47
N VAL A 139 22.46 -0.92 0.47
CA VAL A 139 22.56 -1.25 1.90
C VAL A 139 21.22 -1.74 2.44
N LEU A 140 20.12 -1.03 2.17
CA LEU A 140 18.79 -1.39 2.65
C LEU A 140 18.34 -2.75 2.09
N GLN A 141 18.60 -3.00 0.81
CA GLN A 141 18.29 -4.29 0.18
C GLN A 141 19.08 -5.42 0.83
N GLN A 142 20.39 -5.24 1.03
CA GLN A 142 21.24 -6.25 1.66
C GLN A 142 20.79 -6.56 3.10
N GLU A 143 20.49 -5.54 3.91
CA GLU A 143 20.01 -5.73 5.28
C GLU A 143 18.64 -6.43 5.33
N ALA A 144 17.73 -6.07 4.43
CA ALA A 144 16.41 -6.67 4.35
C ALA A 144 16.47 -8.16 3.95
N GLU A 145 17.26 -8.50 2.92
CA GLU A 145 17.46 -9.88 2.44
C GLU A 145 18.20 -10.75 3.47
N GLN A 146 19.02 -10.16 4.34
CA GLN A 146 19.62 -10.85 5.48
C GLN A 146 18.59 -11.12 6.58
N ALA A 147 17.62 -10.22 6.78
CA ALA A 147 16.59 -10.37 7.80
C ALA A 147 15.52 -11.40 7.39
N SER A 148 15.17 -11.46 6.10
CA SER A 148 14.12 -12.34 5.59
C SER A 148 14.24 -12.52 4.07
N ASN A 149 13.89 -13.71 3.59
CA ASN A 149 13.79 -14.05 2.16
C ASN A 149 12.40 -14.61 1.82
N GLU A 150 11.40 -14.31 2.67
CA GLU A 150 10.02 -14.71 2.46
C GLU A 150 9.41 -13.88 1.35
N LEU A 151 8.63 -14.50 0.47
CA LEU A 151 7.93 -13.82 -0.63
C LEU A 151 6.45 -14.14 -0.55
N VAL A 152 5.64 -13.09 -0.70
CA VAL A 152 4.18 -13.15 -0.76
C VAL A 152 3.70 -12.16 -1.83
N PHE A 153 2.42 -12.19 -2.17
CA PHE A 153 1.81 -11.10 -2.95
C PHE A 153 1.40 -9.98 -1.99
N SER A 154 2.21 -8.93 -1.91
CA SER A 154 2.02 -7.79 -0.99
C SER A 154 1.19 -6.68 -1.62
N HIS A 155 0.47 -5.93 -0.79
CA HIS A 155 -0.27 -4.73 -1.19
C HIS A 155 0.68 -3.54 -1.48
N ASN A 156 1.74 -3.41 -0.68
CA ASN A 156 2.76 -2.36 -0.62
C ASN A 156 2.28 -0.92 -0.31
N ASP A 157 0.98 -0.66 -0.35
CA ASP A 157 0.42 0.67 -0.04
C ASP A 157 -0.78 0.61 0.94
N LEU A 158 -0.61 -0.06 2.07
CA LEU A 158 -1.70 -0.29 3.03
C LEU A 158 -1.94 0.88 4.00
N LEU A 159 -2.14 2.09 3.45
CA LEU A 159 -2.54 3.27 4.23
C LEU A 159 -4.01 3.19 4.68
N PRO A 160 -4.45 3.92 5.73
CA PRO A 160 -5.83 3.84 6.23
C PRO A 160 -6.90 4.05 5.15
N ALA A 161 -6.66 4.98 4.21
CA ALA A 161 -7.61 5.28 3.16
C ALA A 161 -7.79 4.18 2.08
N ASN A 162 -7.03 3.08 2.19
CA ASN A 162 -7.09 1.90 1.34
C ASN A 162 -7.74 0.71 2.06
N ILE A 163 -8.32 0.95 3.24
CA ILE A 163 -9.03 -0.06 4.04
C ILE A 163 -10.49 0.39 4.20
N ILE A 164 -11.42 -0.44 3.72
CA ILE A 164 -12.87 -0.21 3.85
C ILE A 164 -13.44 -1.17 4.88
N VAL A 165 -14.05 -0.62 5.93
CA VAL A 165 -14.88 -1.37 6.88
C VAL A 165 -16.27 -1.57 6.28
N GLN A 166 -16.70 -2.82 6.16
CA GLN A 166 -18.00 -3.18 5.61
C GLN A 166 -19.13 -2.74 6.56
N SER A 167 -20.16 -2.10 6.00
CA SER A 167 -21.32 -1.58 6.76
C SER A 167 -22.42 -2.61 7.00
N ASP A 168 -22.16 -3.89 6.72
CA ASP A 168 -23.10 -5.00 6.86
C ASP A 168 -23.20 -5.54 8.31
N GLY A 169 -22.52 -4.87 9.26
CA GLY A 169 -22.48 -5.27 10.67
C GLY A 169 -21.49 -6.40 10.98
N THR A 170 -20.74 -6.89 9.98
CA THR A 170 -19.74 -7.96 10.19
C THR A 170 -18.40 -7.45 10.71
N GLU A 171 -18.16 -6.13 10.67
CA GLU A 171 -16.88 -5.48 10.95
C GLU A 171 -15.71 -6.01 10.09
N LYS A 172 -16.02 -6.71 8.99
CA LYS A 172 -15.02 -7.13 8.01
C LYS A 172 -14.41 -5.93 7.33
N VAL A 173 -13.15 -6.08 6.93
CA VAL A 173 -12.45 -5.10 6.11
C VAL A 173 -12.25 -5.62 4.70
N ALA A 174 -12.07 -4.70 3.75
CA ALA A 174 -11.62 -4.97 2.40
C ALA A 174 -10.48 -4.02 2.06
N PHE A 175 -9.46 -4.51 1.37
CA PHE A 175 -8.40 -3.67 0.83
C PHE A 175 -8.79 -3.19 -0.56
N ILE A 176 -8.33 -2.01 -0.94
CA ILE A 176 -8.51 -1.41 -2.27
C ILE A 176 -7.22 -0.74 -2.71
N ASP A 177 -7.12 -0.38 -3.99
CA ASP A 177 -6.00 0.38 -4.57
C ASP A 177 -4.68 -0.39 -4.65
N TYR A 178 -4.60 -1.32 -5.61
CA TYR A 178 -3.52 -2.31 -5.72
C TYR A 178 -2.43 -1.92 -6.72
N GLU A 179 -2.24 -0.63 -7.00
CA GLU A 179 -1.33 -0.14 -8.05
C GLU A 179 0.16 -0.40 -7.74
N TYR A 180 0.50 -0.50 -6.45
CA TYR A 180 1.83 -0.87 -5.95
C TYR A 180 1.97 -2.35 -5.58
N ALA A 181 0.89 -3.13 -5.67
CA ALA A 181 0.91 -4.53 -5.26
C ALA A 181 1.87 -5.34 -6.14
N CYS A 182 2.69 -6.17 -5.51
CA CYS A 182 3.66 -7.02 -6.21
C CYS A 182 4.19 -8.13 -5.30
N THR A 183 4.98 -9.05 -5.87
CA THR A 183 5.69 -10.04 -5.05
C THR A 183 6.83 -9.37 -4.28
N HIS A 184 6.72 -9.40 -2.94
CA HIS A 184 7.67 -8.79 -2.01
C HIS A 184 7.63 -9.51 -0.65
N ASP A 185 8.45 -9.05 0.30
CA ASP A 185 8.50 -9.58 1.65
C ASP A 185 7.31 -9.06 2.48
N PRO A 186 6.59 -9.94 3.21
CA PRO A 186 5.38 -9.57 3.94
C PRO A 186 5.60 -8.51 5.03
N HIS A 187 6.81 -8.43 5.58
CA HIS A 187 7.11 -7.51 6.67
C HIS A 187 7.12 -6.05 6.19
N PHE A 188 7.28 -5.80 4.90
CA PHE A 188 7.14 -4.46 4.32
C PHE A 188 5.72 -3.93 4.48
N ASP A 189 4.68 -4.72 4.19
CA ASP A 189 3.29 -4.27 4.32
C ASP A 189 2.94 -3.88 5.76
N ILE A 190 3.38 -4.69 6.72
CA ILE A 190 3.16 -4.41 8.14
C ILE A 190 3.92 -3.15 8.57
N ALA A 191 5.19 -3.04 8.17
CA ALA A 191 6.02 -1.88 8.47
C ALA A 191 5.43 -0.59 7.87
N ASN A 192 5.04 -0.65 6.59
CA ASN A 192 4.40 0.43 5.87
C ASN A 192 3.10 0.84 6.57
N HIS A 193 2.21 -0.11 6.83
CA HIS A 193 0.93 0.14 7.49
C HIS A 193 1.11 0.88 8.83
N PHE A 194 2.08 0.49 9.65
CA PHE A 194 2.37 1.19 10.91
C PHE A 194 2.86 2.62 10.70
N LEU A 195 3.68 2.88 9.68
CA LEU A 195 4.16 4.22 9.37
C LEU A 195 3.05 5.13 8.85
N GLU A 196 2.07 4.57 8.13
CA GLU A 196 0.92 5.33 7.61
C GLU A 196 -0.05 5.82 8.70
N TYR A 197 0.16 5.45 9.98
CA TYR A 197 -0.55 6.06 11.11
C TYR A 197 -0.16 7.54 11.30
N ALA A 198 1.04 7.91 10.85
CA ALA A 198 1.55 9.28 10.89
C ALA A 198 0.92 10.18 9.81
N GLY A 199 0.25 9.58 8.82
CA GLY A 199 -0.38 10.27 7.70
C GLY A 199 0.61 11.08 6.84
N MET A 200 0.05 11.89 5.95
CA MET A 200 0.82 12.71 5.00
C MET A 200 1.65 13.81 5.70
N ASP A 201 1.28 14.19 6.92
CA ASP A 201 2.03 15.16 7.72
C ASP A 201 3.30 14.55 8.34
N CYS A 202 3.45 13.23 8.31
CA CYS A 202 4.57 12.52 8.93
C CYS A 202 4.70 12.79 10.43
N ASP A 203 3.57 12.82 11.14
CA ASP A 203 3.56 12.95 12.61
C ASP A 203 3.99 11.63 13.26
N TRP A 204 5.30 11.42 13.36
CA TRP A 204 5.92 10.20 13.89
C TRP A 204 5.62 9.95 15.37
N GLU A 205 5.14 10.94 16.12
CA GLU A 205 4.70 10.76 17.52
C GLU A 205 3.39 9.97 17.60
N THR A 206 2.67 9.88 16.50
CA THR A 206 1.39 9.17 16.43
C THR A 206 1.53 7.71 16.01
N LEU A 207 2.75 7.18 15.82
CA LEU A 207 2.94 5.77 15.49
C LEU A 207 2.30 4.85 16.54
N PRO A 208 1.83 3.64 16.14
CA PRO A 208 1.21 2.72 17.07
C PRO A 208 2.18 2.32 18.19
N SER A 209 1.66 2.19 19.42
CA SER A 209 2.47 1.73 20.56
C SER A 209 3.00 0.31 20.35
N GLU A 210 4.02 -0.09 21.10
CA GLU A 210 4.54 -1.47 21.02
C GLU A 210 3.44 -2.51 21.31
N ALA A 211 2.57 -2.25 22.28
CA ALA A 211 1.44 -3.13 22.59
C ALA A 211 0.49 -3.28 21.39
N HIS A 212 0.17 -2.18 20.70
CA HIS A 212 -0.67 -2.20 19.49
C HIS A 212 0.01 -2.95 18.35
N GLN A 213 1.30 -2.72 18.12
CA GLN A 213 2.07 -3.44 17.09
C GLN A 213 2.15 -4.94 17.39
N ARG A 214 2.34 -5.33 18.66
CA ARG A 214 2.32 -6.75 19.09
C ARG A 214 0.96 -7.39 18.85
N HIS A 215 -0.13 -6.69 19.18
CA HIS A 215 -1.49 -7.17 18.92
C HIS A 215 -1.73 -7.41 17.42
N PHE A 216 -1.36 -6.45 16.58
CA PHE A 216 -1.48 -6.57 15.12
C PHE A 216 -0.64 -7.73 14.58
N VAL A 217 0.64 -7.84 14.99
CA VAL A 217 1.53 -8.93 14.55
C VAL A 217 1.02 -10.29 15.01
N ALA A 218 0.46 -10.39 16.22
CA ALA A 218 -0.12 -11.65 16.70
C ALA A 218 -1.30 -12.11 15.83
N ALA A 219 -2.24 -11.21 15.53
CA ALA A 219 -3.39 -11.49 14.66
C ALA A 219 -2.95 -11.84 13.23
N TYR A 220 -1.96 -11.13 12.69
CA TYR A 220 -1.37 -11.42 11.39
C TYR A 220 -0.78 -12.84 11.36
N LEU A 221 0.09 -13.20 12.32
CA LEU A 221 0.75 -14.50 12.37
C LEU A 221 -0.25 -15.64 12.59
N GLU A 222 -1.29 -15.41 13.40
CA GLU A 222 -2.37 -16.38 13.61
C GLU A 222 -3.10 -16.69 12.30
N SER A 223 -3.46 -15.66 11.54
CA SER A 223 -4.11 -15.81 10.23
C SER A 223 -3.16 -16.42 9.18
N PHE A 224 -1.91 -15.95 9.12
CA PHE A 224 -0.95 -16.38 8.11
C PHE A 224 -0.47 -17.82 8.32
N HIS A 225 -0.23 -18.25 9.57
CA HIS A 225 0.21 -19.61 9.88
C HIS A 225 -0.92 -20.56 10.28
N GLN A 226 -2.16 -20.06 10.38
CA GLN A 226 -3.33 -20.83 10.83
C GLN A 226 -3.12 -21.49 12.21
N ARG A 227 -2.40 -20.80 13.10
CA ARG A 227 -2.11 -21.23 14.47
C ARG A 227 -1.74 -20.04 15.34
N ALA A 228 -2.10 -20.07 16.62
CA ALA A 228 -1.68 -19.05 17.57
C ALA A 228 -0.13 -18.93 17.61
N PRO A 229 0.43 -17.72 17.47
CA PRO A 229 1.86 -17.50 17.59
C PRO A 229 2.32 -17.55 19.05
N ASP A 230 3.58 -17.91 19.28
CA ASP A 230 4.23 -17.71 20.57
C ASP A 230 4.92 -16.34 20.62
N ASP A 231 5.34 -15.93 21.82
CA ASP A 231 6.00 -14.63 22.03
C ASP A 231 7.32 -14.49 21.25
N ALA A 232 8.01 -15.60 21.00
CA ALA A 232 9.27 -15.61 20.26
C ALA A 232 9.03 -15.31 18.78
N ALA A 233 7.98 -15.89 18.17
CA ALA A 233 7.57 -15.60 16.80
C ALA A 233 7.15 -14.14 16.65
N ILE A 234 6.33 -13.61 17.57
CA ILE A 234 5.93 -12.20 17.58
C ILE A 234 7.16 -11.30 17.65
N HIS A 235 8.11 -11.59 18.56
CA HIS A 235 9.33 -10.80 18.72
C HIS A 235 10.21 -10.83 17.47
N ALA A 236 10.40 -12.00 16.86
CA ALA A 236 11.18 -12.15 15.63
C ALA A 236 10.55 -11.40 14.44
N THR A 237 9.23 -11.48 14.27
CA THR A 237 8.50 -10.75 13.23
C THR A 237 8.59 -9.24 13.45
N MET A 238 8.46 -8.77 14.69
CA MET A 238 8.63 -7.35 15.04
C MET A 238 10.04 -6.82 14.69
N ALA A 239 11.09 -7.62 14.89
CA ALA A 239 12.45 -7.25 14.51
C ALA A 239 12.61 -7.06 12.98
N LYS A 240 11.99 -7.96 12.19
CA LYS A 240 11.95 -7.85 10.73
C LYS A 240 11.14 -6.62 10.28
N VAL A 241 9.95 -6.41 10.86
CA VAL A 241 9.12 -5.21 10.61
C VAL A 241 9.91 -3.93 10.87
N ASN A 242 10.68 -3.87 11.96
CA ASN A 242 11.52 -2.69 12.25
C ASN A 242 12.64 -2.47 11.21
N THR A 243 13.17 -3.53 10.60
CA THR A 243 14.11 -3.41 9.48
C THR A 243 13.41 -2.81 8.26
N TYR A 244 12.21 -3.31 7.93
CA TYR A 244 11.44 -2.84 6.79
C TYR A 244 10.83 -1.44 6.96
N LYS A 245 10.75 -0.88 8.18
CA LYS A 245 10.38 0.53 8.37
C LYS A 245 11.34 1.47 7.63
N ARG A 246 12.65 1.19 7.67
CA ARG A 246 13.65 1.97 6.90
C ARG A 246 13.43 1.85 5.40
N VAL A 247 13.05 0.66 4.93
CA VAL A 247 12.74 0.40 3.52
C VAL A 247 11.50 1.19 3.09
N SER A 248 10.43 1.22 3.90
CA SER A 248 9.22 2.02 3.61
C SER A 248 9.50 3.52 3.62
N HIS A 249 10.28 4.01 4.58
CA HIS A 249 10.77 5.39 4.58
C HIS A 249 11.48 5.76 3.27
N PHE A 250 12.45 4.94 2.86
CA PHE A 250 13.19 5.15 1.62
C PHE A 250 12.30 5.05 0.38
N TYR A 251 11.41 4.06 0.32
CA TYR A 251 10.50 3.82 -0.81
C TYR A 251 9.64 5.05 -1.12
N TRP A 252 8.93 5.55 -0.11
CA TRP A 252 8.04 6.70 -0.27
C TRP A 252 8.80 8.03 -0.34
N GLY A 253 10.00 8.11 0.24
CA GLY A 253 10.91 9.23 0.06
C GLY A 253 11.36 9.38 -1.39
N VAL A 254 11.83 8.29 -2.01
CA VAL A 254 12.20 8.25 -3.44
C VAL A 254 10.99 8.52 -4.32
N TRP A 255 9.84 7.89 -4.04
CA TRP A 255 8.59 8.18 -4.75
C TRP A 255 8.29 9.68 -4.77
N ALA A 256 8.39 10.34 -3.62
CA ALA A 256 8.12 11.77 -3.52
C ALA A 256 9.17 12.62 -4.25
N LEU A 257 10.45 12.25 -4.23
CA LEU A 257 11.48 12.93 -5.03
C LEU A 257 11.18 12.87 -6.53
N VAL A 258 10.72 11.72 -7.04
CA VAL A 258 10.31 11.61 -8.45
C VAL A 258 9.08 12.49 -8.69
N GLN A 259 8.05 12.38 -7.85
CA GLN A 259 6.80 13.14 -7.99
C GLN A 259 6.99 14.65 -7.93
N ALA A 260 7.95 15.15 -7.15
CA ALA A 260 8.29 16.57 -7.07
C ALA A 260 8.66 17.18 -8.44
N SER A 261 9.01 16.35 -9.42
CA SER A 261 9.42 16.78 -10.76
C SER A 261 8.39 16.53 -11.86
N ILE A 262 7.43 15.63 -11.64
CA ILE A 262 6.47 15.20 -12.68
C ILE A 262 5.02 15.48 -12.31
N SER A 263 4.69 15.58 -11.03
CA SER A 263 3.31 15.76 -10.58
C SER A 263 2.84 17.19 -10.79
N LYS A 264 1.57 17.33 -11.19
CA LYS A 264 0.86 18.62 -11.32
C LYS A 264 -0.01 18.95 -10.10
N ILE A 265 0.00 18.08 -9.08
CA ILE A 265 -0.84 18.23 -7.90
C ILE A 265 -0.18 19.17 -6.91
N ASP A 266 -0.99 20.03 -6.29
CA ASP A 266 -0.56 20.96 -5.25
C ASP A 266 -0.29 20.22 -3.93
N PHE A 267 0.86 19.58 -3.86
CA PHE A 267 1.38 18.88 -2.69
C PHE A 267 2.89 19.10 -2.58
N ASP A 268 3.41 19.35 -1.37
CA ASP A 268 4.84 19.58 -1.14
C ASP A 268 5.61 18.25 -1.07
N TYR A 269 5.82 17.64 -2.23
CA TYR A 269 6.56 16.39 -2.36
C TYR A 269 8.00 16.49 -1.86
N ALA A 270 8.65 17.64 -2.01
CA ALA A 270 10.02 17.85 -1.58
C ALA A 270 10.13 17.82 -0.04
N ALA A 271 9.23 18.53 0.66
CA ALA A 271 9.17 18.48 2.11
C ALA A 271 8.78 17.08 2.62
N TYR A 272 7.83 16.41 1.95
CA TYR A 272 7.46 15.04 2.30
C TYR A 272 8.65 14.08 2.16
N ALA A 273 9.38 14.14 1.04
CA ALA A 273 10.59 13.35 0.84
C ALA A 273 11.63 13.57 1.94
N GLN A 274 11.85 14.82 2.36
CA GLN A 274 12.77 15.16 3.45
C GLN A 274 12.34 14.60 4.81
N ARG A 275 11.04 14.49 5.07
CA ARG A 275 10.54 13.88 6.32
C ARG A 275 10.64 12.36 6.31
N ARG A 276 10.58 11.75 5.12
CA ARG A 276 10.65 10.29 4.94
C ARG A 276 12.10 9.76 4.93
N LEU A 277 13.06 10.49 4.34
CA LEU A 277 14.47 10.08 4.18
C LEU A 277 15.36 10.46 5.38
#